data_AF-A0A2N0RVX2-F1
#
_entry.id   AF-A0A2N0RVX2-F1
#
_cell.length_a   1.000
_cell.length_b   1.000
_cell.length_c   1.000
_cell.angle_alpha   90.00
_cell.angle_beta   90.00
_cell.angle_gamma   90.00
#
_symmetry.space_group_name_H-M   'P 1'
#
loop_
_entity.id
_entity.type
_entity.pdbx_description
1 polymer ?
#
loop_
_entity_poly.entity_id
_entity_poly.type
_entity_poly.pdbx_seq_one_letter_code
_entity_poly.pdbx_strand_id
1 'polypeptide(L)'
;MPNKKFNKKPQSVTEASSSVYCDNSAAISPEHATSLSLSPTPIRTSKPRERGRIWDNIVSNIQTSNAASPVLKERSKASIQQKWDAVFQKYRY
;
A
#
# COMPACT_ATOMS: atom_id res chain seq x y z
N MET A 1 -14.76 25.35 -49.69
CA MET A 1 -13.51 25.05 -50.45
C MET A 1 -12.41 24.80 -49.44
N PRO A 2 -11.76 23.62 -49.41
CA PRO A 2 -12.27 22.29 -49.81
C PRO A 2 -13.44 21.87 -48.86
N ASN A 3 -13.70 20.65 -48.35
CA ASN A 3 -13.23 19.27 -48.61
C ASN A 3 -14.37 18.25 -48.31
N LYS A 4 -14.13 16.94 -48.50
CA LYS A 4 -15.00 15.81 -48.10
C LYS A 4 -14.16 14.53 -47.96
N LYS A 5 -14.71 13.46 -47.36
CA LYS A 5 -14.21 12.04 -47.27
C LYS A 5 -13.50 11.66 -45.95
N PHE A 6 -13.51 10.41 -45.46
CA PHE A 6 -14.16 9.16 -45.95
C PHE A 6 -14.75 8.29 -44.81
N ASN A 7 -15.53 7.27 -45.20
CA ASN A 7 -16.28 6.34 -44.35
C ASN A 7 -15.50 5.03 -44.11
N LYS A 8 -15.53 4.44 -42.90
CA LYS A 8 -15.55 2.97 -42.70
C LYS A 8 -15.83 2.51 -41.26
N LYS A 9 -16.68 1.47 -41.13
CA LYS A 9 -16.94 0.67 -39.93
C LYS A 9 -16.25 -0.69 -40.07
N PRO A 10 -15.64 -1.27 -39.02
CA PRO A 10 -15.30 -2.70 -38.99
C PRO A 10 -16.42 -3.54 -38.37
N GLN A 11 -17.01 -4.40 -39.20
CA GLN A 11 -17.44 -5.77 -38.88
C GLN A 11 -16.60 -6.67 -39.81
N SER A 12 -16.33 -7.95 -39.56
CA SER A 12 -16.80 -8.91 -38.54
C SER A 12 -15.82 -10.10 -38.46
N VAL A 13 -15.95 -10.92 -37.40
CA VAL A 13 -15.78 -12.40 -37.36
C VAL A 13 -14.73 -13.04 -38.27
N THR A 14 -13.77 -13.75 -37.65
CA THR A 14 -13.37 -15.11 -38.07
C THR A 14 -13.12 -15.96 -36.82
N GLU A 15 -14.00 -16.91 -36.53
CA GLU A 15 -13.62 -18.10 -35.76
C GLU A 15 -12.91 -19.08 -36.71
N ALA A 16 -11.80 -19.65 -36.27
CA ALA A 16 -11.08 -20.69 -37.01
C ALA A 16 -10.42 -21.66 -36.02
N SER A 17 -11.17 -22.68 -35.61
CA SER A 17 -10.62 -23.80 -34.85
C SER A 17 -9.58 -24.54 -35.71
N SER A 18 -8.32 -24.49 -35.30
CA SER A 18 -7.24 -25.30 -35.87
C SER A 18 -6.54 -26.03 -34.74
N SER A 19 -6.67 -27.35 -34.71
CA SER A 19 -6.15 -28.20 -33.65
C SER A 19 -4.63 -28.32 -33.72
N VAL A 20 -3.92 -27.83 -32.70
CA VAL A 20 -2.51 -28.18 -32.51
C VAL A 20 -2.40 -29.60 -31.97
N TYR A 21 -1.69 -30.43 -32.72
CA TYR A 21 -1.39 -31.83 -32.44
C TYR A 21 -0.45 -31.94 -31.23
N CYS A 22 -0.85 -32.70 -30.21
CA CYS A 22 -0.11 -32.80 -28.95
C CYS A 22 0.98 -33.89 -29.00
N ASP A 23 2.15 -33.55 -29.53
CA ASP A 23 3.36 -34.38 -29.42
C ASP A 23 3.88 -34.41 -27.96
N ASN A 24 3.40 -35.39 -27.19
CA ASN A 24 3.87 -35.65 -25.83
C ASN A 24 5.26 -36.32 -25.82
N SER A 25 6.35 -35.56 -26.00
CA SER A 25 7.71 -35.98 -25.58
C SER A 25 8.76 -34.85 -25.59
N ALA A 26 8.87 -34.09 -24.49
CA ALA A 26 10.16 -33.63 -23.91
C ALA A 26 9.94 -32.92 -22.56
N ALA A 27 10.88 -33.14 -21.63
CA ALA A 27 11.02 -32.51 -20.30
C ALA A 27 10.23 -31.21 -20.01
N ILE A 28 9.21 -31.30 -19.16
CA ILE A 28 8.60 -30.13 -18.51
C ILE A 28 9.55 -29.66 -17.39
N SER A 29 10.43 -28.71 -17.70
CA SER A 29 11.27 -28.05 -16.70
C SER A 29 10.40 -27.15 -15.79
N PRO A 30 10.49 -27.26 -14.45
CA PRO A 30 9.52 -26.68 -13.50
C PRO A 30 9.63 -25.16 -13.29
N GLU A 31 9.97 -24.39 -14.33
CA GLU A 31 10.34 -22.97 -14.21
C GLU A 31 9.16 -21.99 -14.23
N HIS A 32 7.99 -22.43 -14.73
CA HIS A 32 6.91 -21.53 -15.19
C HIS A 32 5.63 -21.60 -14.35
N ALA A 33 5.76 -21.94 -13.06
CA ALA A 33 4.79 -21.49 -12.06
C ALA A 33 4.98 -19.98 -11.84
N THR A 34 4.42 -19.14 -12.72
CA THR A 34 4.40 -17.67 -12.59
C THR A 34 3.53 -17.26 -11.41
N SER A 35 4.06 -17.48 -10.21
CA SER A 35 3.56 -16.87 -8.98
C SER A 35 3.66 -15.36 -9.17
N LEU A 36 2.51 -14.67 -9.24
CA LEU A 36 2.50 -13.24 -8.99
C LEU A 36 2.95 -13.04 -7.53
N SER A 37 4.25 -12.87 -7.36
CA SER A 37 4.84 -12.46 -6.10
C SER A 37 4.23 -11.11 -5.74
N LEU A 38 3.24 -11.15 -4.83
CA LEU A 38 2.76 -9.99 -4.11
C LEU A 38 3.88 -9.55 -3.15
N SER A 39 4.96 -9.05 -3.76
CA SER A 39 6.12 -8.52 -3.06
C SER A 39 5.61 -7.52 -2.02
N PRO A 40 5.87 -7.76 -0.72
CA PRO A 40 5.17 -7.03 0.33
C PRO A 40 5.52 -5.55 0.22
N THR A 41 4.56 -4.76 -0.27
CA THR A 41 4.74 -3.34 -0.58
C THR A 41 5.36 -2.66 0.63
N PRO A 42 6.56 -2.04 0.50
CA PRO A 42 7.29 -1.53 1.66
C PRO A 42 6.43 -0.59 2.50
N ILE A 43 5.95 -1.09 3.65
CA ILE A 43 5.19 -0.32 4.63
C ILE A 43 6.07 0.88 4.99
N ARG A 44 5.70 2.08 4.54
CA ARG A 44 6.58 3.25 4.47
C ARG A 44 7.25 3.48 5.83
N THR A 45 8.51 3.06 5.94
CA THR A 45 9.28 3.16 7.18
C THR A 45 9.56 4.62 7.45
N SER A 46 8.70 5.23 8.28
CA SER A 46 8.80 6.65 8.63
C SER A 46 10.20 6.91 9.16
N LYS A 47 10.97 7.77 8.47
CA LYS A 47 12.36 8.07 8.86
C LYS A 47 12.38 8.46 10.34
N PRO A 48 13.39 8.07 11.15
CA PRO A 48 13.39 8.36 12.58
C PRO A 48 13.18 9.84 12.93
N ARG A 49 13.70 10.75 12.08
CA ARG A 49 13.45 12.20 12.15
C ARG A 49 11.97 12.59 12.00
N GLU A 50 11.22 11.88 11.16
CA GLU A 50 9.77 12.06 10.97
C GLU A 50 9.00 11.66 12.23
N ARG A 51 9.29 10.45 12.75
CA ARG A 51 8.68 9.93 13.98
C ARG A 51 9.00 10.82 15.19
N GLY A 52 10.19 11.43 15.22
CA GLY A 52 10.57 12.45 16.20
C GLY A 52 9.59 13.63 16.19
N ARG A 53 9.47 14.32 15.04
CA ARG A 53 8.60 15.49 14.84
C ARG A 53 7.13 15.22 15.15
N ILE A 54 6.62 14.05 14.76
CA ILE A 54 5.24 13.64 15.07
C ILE A 54 4.99 13.64 16.58
N TRP A 55 5.92 13.11 17.37
CA TRP A 55 5.80 13.15 18.83
C TRP A 55 5.94 14.55 19.43
N ASP A 56 6.78 15.42 18.86
CA ASP A 56 6.91 16.80 19.33
C ASP A 56 5.61 17.58 19.12
N ASN A 57 4.95 17.39 17.97
CA ASN A 57 3.62 17.96 17.70
C ASN A 57 2.56 17.41 18.67
N ILE A 58 2.57 16.11 18.99
CA ILE A 58 1.64 15.51 19.96
C ILE A 58 1.81 16.13 21.36
N VAL A 59 3.05 16.28 21.83
CA VAL A 59 3.33 16.88 23.14
C VAL A 59 2.92 18.36 23.17
N SER A 60 3.26 19.12 22.13
CA SER A 60 2.85 20.52 21.99
C SER A 60 1.33 20.69 22.01
N ASN A 61 0.60 19.84 21.28
CA ASN A 61 -0.87 19.86 21.27
C ASN A 61 -1.47 19.52 22.64
N ILE A 62 -0.89 18.57 23.40
CA ILE A 62 -1.34 18.26 24.76
C ILE A 62 -1.11 19.46 25.70
N GLN A 63 0.04 20.11 25.62
CA GLN A 63 0.40 21.25 26.47
C GLN A 63 -0.45 22.49 26.17
N THR A 64 -0.66 22.79 24.89
CA THR A 64 -1.41 23.99 24.44
C THR A 64 -2.92 23.81 24.49
N SER A 65 -3.47 22.60 24.34
CA SER A 65 -4.93 22.37 24.30
C SER A 65 -5.65 22.83 25.57
N ASN A 66 -6.73 23.59 25.41
CA ASN A 66 -7.62 23.99 26.51
C ASN A 66 -8.44 22.81 27.08
N ALA A 67 -8.57 21.71 26.35
CA ALA A 67 -9.29 20.51 26.80
C ALA A 67 -8.38 19.52 27.58
N ALA A 68 -7.06 19.74 27.61
CA ALA A 68 -6.13 18.87 28.33
C ALA A 68 -6.06 19.24 29.81
N SER A 69 -6.29 18.26 30.70
CA SER A 69 -6.09 18.39 32.15
C SER A 69 -4.67 18.88 32.47
N PRO A 70 -4.46 19.78 33.46
CA PRO A 70 -3.13 20.25 33.87
C PRO A 70 -2.13 19.12 34.13
N VAL A 71 -2.59 18.04 34.78
CA VAL A 71 -1.82 16.83 35.11
C VAL A 71 -1.32 16.07 33.87
N LEU A 72 -1.87 16.34 32.68
CA LEU A 72 -1.38 15.84 31.39
C LEU A 72 -0.43 16.82 30.70
N LYS A 73 -0.60 18.14 30.88
CA LYS A 73 0.29 19.18 30.33
C LYS A 73 1.70 19.10 30.90
N GLU A 74 1.80 18.76 32.18
CA GLU A 74 3.07 18.57 32.90
C GLU A 74 3.84 17.29 32.51
N ARG A 75 3.28 16.43 31.65
CA ARG A 75 3.90 15.14 31.32
C ARG A 75 5.01 15.27 30.29
N SER A 76 6.14 14.64 30.57
CA SER A 76 7.24 14.51 29.64
C SER A 76 6.85 13.65 28.42
N LYS A 77 7.48 13.95 27.28
CA LYS A 77 7.39 13.16 26.03
C LYS A 77 7.55 11.66 26.28
N ALA A 78 8.53 11.27 27.10
CA ALA A 78 8.78 9.88 27.47
C ALA A 78 7.61 9.24 28.25
N SER A 79 7.02 9.96 29.22
CA SER A 79 5.88 9.44 30.00
C SER A 79 4.63 9.23 29.14
N ILE A 80 4.41 10.12 28.15
CA ILE A 80 3.32 10.01 27.18
C ILE A 80 3.57 8.82 26.23
N GLN A 81 4.80 8.66 25.72
CA GLN A 81 5.21 7.52 24.89
C GLN A 81 5.04 6.18 25.61
N GLN A 82 5.53 6.07 26.85
CA GLN A 82 5.35 4.86 27.68
C GLN A 82 3.87 4.51 27.89
N LYS A 83 3.01 5.51 28.13
CA LYS A 83 1.55 5.30 28.23
C LYS A 83 0.97 4.77 26.92
N TRP A 84 1.37 5.35 25.80
CA TRP A 84 0.90 4.97 24.47
C TRP A 84 1.33 3.56 24.09
N ASP A 85 2.60 3.21 24.28
CA ASP A 85 3.14 1.89 23.95
C ASP A 85 2.52 0.79 24.84
N ALA A 86 2.28 1.06 26.13
CA ALA A 86 1.55 0.14 27.01
C ALA A 86 0.08 -0.06 26.61
N VAL A 87 -0.62 1.01 26.18
CA VAL A 87 -1.97 0.91 25.62
C VAL A 87 -1.96 0.12 24.31
N PHE A 88 -0.98 0.34 23.42
CA PHE A 88 -0.83 -0.42 22.18
C PHE A 88 -0.58 -1.90 22.45
N GLN A 89 0.29 -2.25 23.41
CA GLN A 89 0.53 -3.65 23.78
C GLN A 89 -0.71 -4.33 24.35
N LYS A 90 -1.53 -3.62 25.13
CA LYS A 90 -2.78 -4.17 25.68
C LYS A 90 -3.80 -4.56 24.60
N TYR A 91 -3.85 -3.84 23.48
CA TYR A 91 -4.80 -4.06 22.38
C TYR A 91 -4.13 -4.64 21.12
N ARG A 92 -3.07 -5.43 21.30
CA ARG A 92 -2.34 -6.12 20.20
C ARG A 92 -2.69 -7.60 20.06
N TYR A 93 -3.66 -8.08 20.84
CA TYR A 93 -4.23 -9.42 20.84
C TYR A 93 -5.76 -9.29 20.96
#